data_AF-B9JQ71-F1
#
_entry.id   AF-B9JQ71-F1
#
_cell.length_a   1.000
_cell.length_b   1.000
_cell.length_c   1.000
_cell.angle_alpha   90.00
_cell.angle_beta   90.00
_cell.angle_gamma   90.00
#
_symmetry.space_group_name_H-M   'P 1'
#
loop_
_entity.id
_entity.type
_entity.pdbx_description
1 polymer ?
#
loop_
_entity_poly.entity_id
_entity_poly.type
_entity_poly.pdbx_seq_one_letter_code
_entity_poly.pdbx_strand_id
1 'polypeptide(L)'
;MIDGIFLHRDELSNLWDFSVFLSVPFSVSYARMAVRDGSNPDPMAQENRRYYEGQKIYLRNCKPEARATVIVDNSPNEKPKLVQAPAGHVARKGPQ
;
A
#
# COMPACT_ATOMS: atom_id res chain seq x y z
N MET A 1 -15.17 -6.93 -2.53
CA MET A 1 -13.93 -6.42 -1.90
C MET A 1 -12.76 -7.02 -2.64
N ILE A 2 -11.75 -6.21 -2.97
CA ILE A 2 -10.56 -6.61 -3.73
C ILE A 2 -9.35 -6.20 -2.90
N ASP A 3 -8.34 -7.06 -2.82
CA ASP A 3 -7.05 -6.77 -2.22
C ASP A 3 -5.91 -7.10 -3.19
N GLY A 4 -4.76 -6.47 -2.99
CA GLY A 4 -3.60 -6.66 -3.82
C GLY A 4 -2.69 -5.45 -3.88
N ILE A 5 -1.61 -5.60 -4.64
CA ILE A 5 -0.65 -4.53 -4.89
C ILE A 5 -1.11 -3.66 -6.07
N PHE A 6 -0.69 -2.39 -6.06
CA PHE A 6 -0.87 -1.46 -7.18
C PHE A 6 -2.30 -1.04 -7.51
N LEU A 7 -3.26 -1.26 -6.61
CA LEU A 7 -4.68 -0.96 -6.85
C LEU A 7 -4.98 0.55 -6.96
N HIS A 8 -4.14 1.43 -6.39
CA HIS A 8 -4.25 2.88 -6.60
C HIS A 8 -3.51 3.40 -7.84
N ARG A 9 -3.12 2.54 -8.80
CA ARG A 9 -2.57 3.02 -10.08
C ARG A 9 -3.57 3.89 -10.84
N ASP A 10 -3.07 4.69 -11.76
CA ASP A 10 -3.85 5.77 -12.40
C ASP A 10 -5.12 5.23 -13.07
N GLU A 11 -5.04 4.09 -13.74
CA GLU A 11 -6.15 3.46 -14.47
C GLU A 11 -7.27 2.95 -13.57
N LEU A 12 -6.98 2.68 -12.29
CA LEU A 12 -7.94 2.10 -11.35
C LEU A 12 -8.39 3.08 -10.28
N SER A 13 -7.59 4.11 -9.99
CA SER A 13 -7.78 4.99 -8.83
C SER A 13 -9.15 5.66 -8.75
N ASN A 14 -9.79 5.94 -9.90
CA ASN A 14 -11.10 6.58 -9.97
C ASN A 14 -12.28 5.59 -9.93
N LEU A 15 -12.01 4.28 -9.89
CA LEU A 15 -13.03 3.23 -9.81
C LEU A 15 -13.41 2.90 -8.36
N TRP A 16 -12.69 3.46 -7.38
CA TRP A 16 -12.86 3.14 -5.97
C TRP A 16 -13.61 4.27 -5.24
N ASP A 17 -14.84 4.00 -4.79
CA ASP A 17 -15.54 4.88 -3.86
C ASP A 17 -14.89 4.88 -2.46
N PHE A 18 -14.27 3.76 -2.10
CA PHE A 18 -13.57 3.57 -0.83
C PHE A 18 -12.33 2.71 -1.02
N SER A 19 -11.21 3.11 -0.42
CA SER A 19 -10.00 2.30 -0.42
C SER A 19 -9.20 2.45 0.88
N VAL A 20 -8.50 1.37 1.23
CA VAL A 20 -7.61 1.32 2.39
C VAL A 20 -6.18 1.12 1.88
N PHE A 21 -5.25 1.93 2.36
CA PHE A 21 -3.83 1.71 2.15
C PHE A 21 -3.16 1.24 3.44
N LEU A 22 -2.44 0.13 3.36
CA LEU A 22 -1.66 -0.42 4.48
C LEU A 22 -0.22 0.10 4.38
N SER A 23 0.12 1.08 5.21
CA SER A 23 1.50 1.61 5.28
C SER A 23 2.34 0.70 6.16
N VAL A 24 3.46 0.21 5.60
CA VAL A 24 4.43 -0.65 6.29
C VAL A 24 5.81 -0.32 5.74
N PRO A 25 6.82 -0.03 6.59
CA PRO A 25 8.19 0.14 6.15
C PRO A 25 8.71 -1.10 5.44
N PHE A 26 9.52 -0.92 4.39
CA PHE A 26 10.07 -2.04 3.63
C PHE A 26 10.83 -3.05 4.50
N SER A 27 11.66 -2.58 5.44
CA SER A 27 12.37 -3.46 6.36
C SER A 27 11.44 -4.41 7.12
N VAL A 28 10.26 -3.93 7.52
CA VAL A 28 9.24 -4.74 8.20
C VAL A 28 8.56 -5.70 7.24
N SER A 29 8.18 -5.26 6.03
CA SER A 29 7.50 -6.14 5.07
C SER A 29 8.39 -7.28 4.58
N TYR A 30 9.66 -7.00 4.29
CA TYR A 30 10.62 -8.02 3.85
C TYR A 30 10.99 -8.99 4.97
N ALA A 31 11.19 -8.51 6.21
CA ALA A 31 11.39 -9.40 7.35
C ALA A 31 10.21 -10.38 7.55
N ARG A 32 8.96 -9.92 7.34
CA ARG A 32 7.78 -10.79 7.41
C ARG A 32 7.72 -11.79 6.28
N MET A 33 8.02 -11.36 5.05
CA MET A 33 8.09 -12.27 3.90
C MET A 33 9.12 -13.38 4.18
N ALA A 34 10.31 -13.02 4.65
CA ALA A 34 11.36 -13.96 5.00
C ALA A 34 10.90 -15.04 6.01
N VAL A 35 10.18 -14.65 7.06
CA VAL A 35 9.60 -15.60 8.03
C VAL A 35 8.56 -16.52 7.39
N ARG A 36 7.77 -15.99 6.44
CA ARG A 36 6.67 -16.73 5.81
C ARG A 36 7.15 -17.71 4.74
N ASP A 37 8.10 -17.31 3.90
CA ASP A 37 8.48 -18.04 2.68
C ASP A 37 9.98 -18.29 2.51
N GLY A 38 10.81 -17.90 3.49
CA GLY A 38 12.26 -18.12 3.48
C GLY A 38 13.03 -17.18 2.55
N SER A 39 12.39 -16.14 2.00
CA SER A 39 13.06 -15.10 1.22
C SER A 39 14.08 -14.31 2.03
N ASN A 40 14.93 -13.55 1.35
CA ASN A 40 15.93 -12.70 2.01
C ASN A 40 15.24 -11.51 2.69
N PRO A 41 15.49 -11.29 4.00
CA PRO A 41 14.85 -10.21 4.76
C PRO A 41 15.38 -8.82 4.41
N ASP A 42 16.52 -8.70 3.72
CA ASP A 42 17.08 -7.42 3.30
C ASP A 42 16.38 -6.90 2.03
N PRO A 43 15.68 -5.73 2.09
CA PRO A 43 15.07 -5.14 0.90
C PRO A 43 16.05 -4.85 -0.24
N MET A 44 17.34 -4.65 0.06
CA MET A 44 18.40 -4.33 -0.91
C MET A 44 19.08 -5.57 -1.50
N ALA A 45 18.72 -6.77 -1.05
CA ALA A 45 19.23 -8.00 -1.62
C ALA A 45 18.96 -8.08 -3.13
N GLN A 46 19.88 -8.71 -3.86
CA GLN A 46 19.82 -8.75 -5.31
C GLN A 46 18.54 -9.43 -5.83
N GLU A 47 18.08 -10.51 -5.20
CA GLU A 47 16.82 -11.18 -5.55
C GLU A 47 15.57 -10.30 -5.34
N ASN A 48 15.65 -9.35 -4.40
CA ASN A 48 14.55 -8.47 -4.04
C ASN A 48 14.44 -7.22 -4.93
N ARG A 49 15.51 -6.90 -5.68
CA ARG A 49 15.62 -5.67 -6.49
C ARG A 49 14.39 -5.41 -7.37
N ARG A 50 13.87 -6.45 -8.05
CA ARG A 50 12.69 -6.34 -8.91
C ARG A 50 11.47 -5.84 -8.14
N TYR A 51 11.22 -6.40 -6.96
CA TYR A 51 10.07 -6.07 -6.13
C TYR A 51 10.26 -4.73 -5.43
N TYR A 52 11.45 -4.47 -4.90
CA TYR A 52 11.80 -3.24 -4.20
C TYR A 52 11.67 -2.02 -5.11
N GLU A 53 12.28 -2.04 -6.29
CA GLU A 53 12.19 -0.90 -7.22
C GLU A 53 10.79 -0.76 -7.83
N GLY A 54 10.09 -1.87 -8.08
CA GLY A 54 8.67 -1.82 -8.51
C GLY A 54 7.79 -1.10 -7.50
N GLN A 55 7.92 -1.42 -6.20
CA GLN A 55 7.20 -0.72 -5.13
C GLN A 55 7.58 0.77 -5.06
N LYS A 56 8.87 1.11 -5.18
CA LYS A 56 9.30 2.52 -5.20
C LYS A 56 8.73 3.31 -6.37
N ILE A 57 8.66 2.71 -7.56
CA ILE A 57 8.02 3.34 -8.73
C ILE A 57 6.54 3.60 -8.43
N TYR A 58 5.82 2.60 -7.91
CA TYR A 58 4.42 2.73 -7.55
C TYR A 58 4.17 3.83 -6.49
N LEU A 59 4.90 3.80 -5.37
CA LEU A 59 4.75 4.77 -4.29
C LEU A 59 5.00 6.21 -4.78
N ARG A 60 6.03 6.40 -5.60
CA ARG A 60 6.40 7.70 -6.15
C ARG A 60 5.40 8.23 -7.17
N ASN A 61 4.98 7.40 -8.12
CA ASN A 61 4.17 7.84 -9.25
C ASN A 61 2.69 7.91 -8.88
N CYS A 62 2.21 6.88 -8.19
CA CYS A 62 0.79 6.76 -7.86
C CYS A 62 0.44 7.38 -6.51
N LYS A 63 1.40 7.61 -5.61
CA LYS A 63 1.17 8.25 -4.29
C LYS A 63 -0.06 7.66 -3.57
N PRO A 64 -0.13 6.33 -3.38
CA PRO A 64 -1.34 5.64 -2.96
C PRO A 64 -1.87 6.11 -1.60
N GLU A 65 -0.99 6.46 -0.67
CA GLU A 65 -1.36 7.05 0.63
C GLU A 65 -2.23 8.30 0.47
N ALA A 66 -1.85 9.20 -0.45
CA ALA A 66 -2.62 10.43 -0.70
C ALA A 66 -3.95 10.18 -1.43
N ARG A 67 -4.11 9.01 -2.07
CA ARG A 67 -5.31 8.62 -2.80
C ARG A 67 -6.31 7.84 -1.93
N ALA A 68 -5.82 7.18 -0.88
CA ALA A 68 -6.61 6.30 -0.06
C ALA A 68 -7.63 7.04 0.81
N THR A 69 -8.79 6.41 1.02
CA THR A 69 -9.81 6.92 1.95
C THR A 69 -9.34 6.75 3.39
N VAL A 70 -8.68 5.62 3.67
CA VAL A 70 -8.15 5.25 4.99
C VAL A 70 -6.69 4.83 4.86
N ILE A 71 -5.87 5.27 5.80
CA ILE A 71 -4.49 4.81 5.95
C ILE A 71 -4.38 4.08 7.29
N VAL A 72 -3.84 2.86 7.24
CA VAL A 72 -3.54 2.06 8.42
C VAL A 72 -2.04 1.80 8.46
N ASP A 73 -1.40 2.17 9.56
CA ASP A 73 -0.06 1.69 9.89
C ASP A 73 -0.18 0.23 10.31
N ASN A 74 0.40 -0.65 9.50
CA ASN A 74 0.38 -2.09 9.70
C ASN A 74 1.77 -2.62 10.10
N SER A 75 2.64 -1.77 10.66
CA SER A 75 4.00 -2.13 11.08
C SER A 75 4.05 -3.11 12.27
N PRO A 76 3.12 -3.04 13.24
CA PRO A 76 2.71 -4.20 14.04
C PRO A 76 1.48 -4.83 13.38
N ASN A 77 1.60 -6.04 12.82
CA ASN A 77 0.49 -6.72 12.14
C ASN A 77 -0.61 -7.15 13.12
N GLU A 78 -0.26 -7.46 14.37
CA GLU A 78 -1.23 -7.85 15.40
C GLU A 78 -2.00 -6.67 16.01
N LYS A 79 -1.46 -5.45 15.87
CA LYS A 79 -2.03 -4.23 16.44
C LYS A 79 -1.92 -3.06 15.45
N PRO A 80 -2.63 -3.13 14.32
CA PRO A 80 -2.61 -2.07 13.33
C PRO A 80 -3.21 -0.78 13.90
N LYS A 81 -2.71 0.38 13.45
CA LYS A 81 -3.13 1.70 13.92
C LYS A 81 -3.75 2.50 12.79
N LEU A 82 -4.90 3.11 13.06
CA LEU A 82 -5.50 4.07 12.14
C LEU A 82 -4.65 5.34 12.10
N VAL A 83 -4.12 5.69 10.92
CA VAL A 83 -3.32 6.90 10.70
C VAL A 83 -4.20 8.01 10.13
N GLN A 84 -5.10 7.66 9.21
CA GLN A 84 -6.06 8.59 8.60
C GLN A 84 -7.44 7.93 8.56
N ALA A 85 -8.41 8.60 9.17
CA ALA A 85 -9.83 8.25 9.06
C ALA A 85 -10.44 8.85 7.78
N PRO A 86 -11.55 8.30 7.27
CA PRO A 86 -12.29 8.95 6.18
C PRO A 86 -12.65 10.38 6.59
N ALA A 87 -12.33 11.37 5.76
CA ALA A 87 -13.02 12.64 5.85
C ALA A 87 -14.52 12.39 5.62
N GLY A 88 -15.40 13.11 6.33
CA GLY A 88 -16.85 12.98 6.17
C GLY A 88 -17.24 12.92 4.69
N HIS A 89 -18.12 11.99 4.34
CA HIS A 89 -18.40 11.58 2.96
C HIS A 89 -18.80 12.80 2.09
N VAL A 90 -17.86 13.33 1.30
CA VAL A 90 -18.18 14.23 0.19
C VAL A 90 -18.17 13.36 -1.05
N ALA A 91 -19.37 13.02 -1.53
CA ALA A 91 -19.55 12.26 -2.77
C ALA A 91 -18.73 12.92 -3.89
N ARG A 92 -17.73 12.21 -4.42
CA ARG A 92 -17.03 12.67 -5.62
C ARG A 92 -18.00 12.56 -6.78
N LYS A 93 -18.35 13.68 -7.41
CA LYS A 93 -19.10 13.66 -8.68
C LYS A 93 -18.23 12.94 -9.70
N GLY A 94 -18.74 11.83 -10.24
CA GLY A 94 -18.13 11.12 -11.36
C GLY A 94 -17.99 12.04 -12.58
N PRO A 95 -17.09 11.70 -13.53
CA PRO A 95 -16.93 12.49 -14.75
C PRO A 95 -18.23 12.42 -15.58
N GLN A 96 -18.60 13.58 -16.15
CA GLN A 96 -19.63 13.67 -17.18
C GLN A 96 -19.17 13.01 -18.48
#